data_AF-A0A238WQA4-F1
#
_entry.id   AF-A0A238WQA4-F1
#
_cell.length_a   1.000
_cell.length_b   1.000
_cell.length_c   1.000
_cell.angle_alpha   90.00
_cell.angle_beta   90.00
_cell.angle_gamma   90.00
#
_symmetry.space_group_name_H-M   'P 1'
#
loop_
_entity.id
_entity.type
_entity.pdbx_description
1 polymer ?
#
loop_
_entity_poly.entity_id
_entity_poly.type
_entity_poly.pdbx_seq_one_letter_code
_entity_poly.pdbx_strand_id
1 'polypeptide(L)'
;MADEEDSGAPPLPLPHVDDAPMPIGPQQVRAQSDAKAQAAGLEDIAFDSEGVDKVIKRLKDIRQELADAQELAEPLRNIQKKSDPVSSSYADTANDGGAAYLAFLTKEIAELTDLIEQAEEMKAERERHEDDVAAGLEGQA
;
A
#
# COMPACT_ATOMS: atom_id res chain seq x y z
N MET A 1 36.40 22.58 63.87
CA MET A 1 35.06 23.04 63.46
C MET A 1 35.16 23.49 62.02
N ALA A 2 34.74 22.63 61.12
CA ALA A 2 34.27 22.92 59.77
C ALA A 2 33.56 21.63 59.34
N ASP A 3 32.27 21.78 59.09
CA ASP A 3 31.24 20.75 59.06
C ASP A 3 31.31 19.82 57.85
N GLU A 4 30.83 18.60 58.09
CA GLU A 4 30.47 17.58 57.12
C GLU A 4 29.24 18.05 56.32
N GLU A 5 29.38 18.31 55.02
CA GLU A 5 28.23 18.43 54.12
C GLU A 5 27.78 17.03 53.68
N ASP A 6 26.81 16.54 54.42
CA ASP A 6 25.89 15.46 54.08
C ASP A 6 25.11 15.81 52.80
N SER A 7 25.57 15.29 51.66
CA SER A 7 24.88 15.41 50.37
C SER A 7 23.70 14.45 50.30
N GLY A 8 22.59 14.84 50.94
CA GLY A 8 21.29 14.19 50.81
C GLY A 8 20.66 14.42 49.44
N ALA A 9 21.11 13.68 48.42
CA ALA A 9 20.38 13.54 47.17
C ALA A 9 19.34 12.41 47.30
N PRO A 10 18.04 12.67 47.07
CA PRO A 10 17.05 11.59 47.08
C PRO A 10 17.29 10.64 45.90
N PRO A 11 17.05 9.33 46.06
CA PRO A 11 17.22 8.37 44.97
C PRO A 11 16.26 8.72 43.83
N LEU A 12 16.79 8.82 42.61
CA LEU A 12 15.98 8.99 41.40
C LEU A 12 15.03 7.78 41.28
N PRO A 13 13.72 8.00 41.03
CA PRO A 13 12.80 6.91 40.78
C PRO A 13 13.25 6.16 39.53
N LEU A 14 13.51 4.86 39.68
CA LEU A 14 13.74 3.97 38.54
C LEU A 14 12.51 4.04 37.62
N PRO A 15 12.68 4.15 36.29
CA PRO A 15 11.55 4.13 35.37
C PRO A 15 10.76 2.83 35.58
N HIS A 16 9.50 2.95 35.99
CA HIS A 16 8.58 1.83 36.03
C HIS A 16 8.43 1.28 34.62
N VAL A 17 8.72 0.00 34.45
CA VAL A 17 8.64 -0.73 33.18
C VAL A 17 7.20 -1.23 32.96
N ASP A 18 6.21 -0.36 33.21
CA ASP A 18 4.79 -0.70 33.11
C ASP A 18 4.05 0.02 31.97
N ASP A 19 4.76 0.71 31.08
CA ASP A 19 4.20 1.16 29.79
C ASP A 19 4.37 0.05 28.73
N ALA A 20 3.80 -1.13 29.00
CA ALA A 20 3.39 -1.98 27.90
C ALA A 20 2.27 -1.23 27.16
N PRO A 21 2.39 -0.94 25.84
CA PRO A 21 1.33 -0.25 25.12
C PRO A 21 0.05 -1.06 25.28
N MET A 22 -0.92 -0.46 25.97
CA MET A 22 -2.26 -1.01 26.12
C MET A 22 -2.75 -1.46 24.72
N PRO A 23 -3.34 -2.66 24.59
CA PRO A 23 -3.87 -3.10 23.31
C PRO A 23 -4.85 -2.05 22.81
N ILE A 24 -4.54 -1.46 21.65
CA ILE A 24 -5.37 -0.47 20.99
C ILE A 24 -6.72 -1.14 20.74
N GLY A 25 -7.77 -0.66 21.42
CA GLY A 25 -9.09 -1.26 21.30
C GLY A 25 -9.59 -1.21 19.85
N PRO A 26 -10.45 -2.14 19.40
CA PRO A 26 -10.91 -2.22 18.01
C PRO A 26 -11.52 -0.91 17.48
N GLN A 27 -12.05 -0.06 18.37
CA GLN A 27 -12.54 1.29 18.01
C GLN A 27 -11.42 2.29 17.66
N GLN A 28 -10.27 2.23 18.33
CA GLN A 28 -9.12 3.09 18.03
C GLN A 28 -8.39 2.63 16.76
N VAL A 29 -8.35 1.31 16.51
CA VAL A 29 -7.85 0.76 15.24
C VAL A 29 -8.70 1.26 14.07
N ARG A 30 -10.04 1.19 14.19
CA ARG A 30 -10.97 1.78 13.21
C ARG A 30 -10.75 3.27 13.00
N ALA A 31 -10.66 4.05 14.06
CA ALA A 31 -10.46 5.49 13.93
C ALA A 31 -9.13 5.86 13.25
N GLN A 32 -8.04 5.13 13.52
CA GLN A 32 -6.76 5.35 12.82
C GLN A 32 -6.80 4.89 11.36
N SER A 33 -7.49 3.80 11.07
CA SER A 33 -7.63 3.30 9.70
C SER A 33 -8.49 4.24 8.86
N ASP A 34 -9.61 4.74 9.41
CA ASP A 34 -10.49 5.72 8.77
C ASP A 34 -9.77 7.05 8.49
N ALA A 35 -8.94 7.52 9.43
CA ALA A 35 -8.13 8.72 9.24
C ALA A 35 -7.08 8.56 8.12
N LYS A 36 -6.49 7.36 7.97
CA LYS A 36 -5.56 7.05 6.87
C LYS A 36 -6.28 6.94 5.52
N ALA A 37 -7.47 6.36 5.49
CA ALA A 37 -8.30 6.30 4.28
C ALA A 37 -8.70 7.71 3.81
N GLN A 38 -9.12 8.59 4.73
CA GLN A 38 -9.39 10.00 4.43
C GLN A 38 -8.17 10.73 3.87
N ALA A 39 -6.99 10.55 4.48
CA ALA A 39 -5.76 11.18 3.99
C ALA A 39 -5.34 10.70 2.59
N ALA A 40 -5.75 9.50 2.19
CA ALA A 40 -5.52 8.94 0.86
C ALA A 40 -6.60 9.34 -0.18
N GLY A 41 -7.57 10.17 0.19
CA GLY A 41 -8.70 10.55 -0.68
C GLY A 41 -9.71 9.41 -0.89
N LEU A 42 -9.74 8.45 0.03
CA LEU A 42 -10.63 7.28 0.00
C LEU A 42 -11.82 7.49 0.96
N GLU A 43 -12.49 8.64 0.84
CA GLU A 43 -13.55 9.09 1.78
C GLU A 43 -14.74 8.12 1.91
N ASP A 44 -14.91 7.19 0.95
CA ASP A 44 -15.98 6.18 0.91
C ASP A 44 -15.53 4.74 1.22
N ILE A 45 -14.30 4.55 1.73
CA ILE A 45 -13.76 3.21 2.03
C ILE A 45 -13.84 2.97 3.54
N ALA A 46 -14.92 2.33 3.96
CA ALA A 46 -14.96 1.66 5.25
C ALA A 46 -14.05 0.42 5.21
N PHE A 47 -13.40 0.05 6.31
CA PHE A 47 -12.65 -1.22 6.42
C PHE A 47 -13.59 -2.42 6.58
N ASP A 48 -14.53 -2.57 5.65
CA ASP A 48 -15.47 -3.68 5.51
C ASP A 48 -15.31 -4.36 4.14
N SER A 49 -16.07 -5.43 3.87
CA SER A 49 -15.94 -6.20 2.62
C SER A 49 -16.24 -5.32 1.39
N GLU A 50 -17.19 -4.37 1.51
CA GLU A 50 -17.55 -3.43 0.46
C GLU A 50 -16.42 -2.43 0.16
N GLY A 51 -15.76 -1.92 1.19
CA GLY A 51 -14.60 -1.05 1.01
C GLY A 51 -13.42 -1.78 0.36
N VAL A 52 -13.16 -3.04 0.73
CA VAL A 52 -12.14 -3.87 0.07
C VAL A 52 -12.48 -4.08 -1.41
N ASP A 53 -13.74 -4.32 -1.75
CA ASP A 53 -14.18 -4.41 -3.15
C ASP A 53 -13.96 -3.12 -3.94
N LYS A 54 -14.21 -1.96 -3.32
CA LYS A 54 -13.93 -0.66 -3.94
C LYS A 54 -12.43 -0.48 -4.21
N VAL A 55 -11.57 -0.87 -3.27
CA VAL A 55 -10.10 -0.84 -3.46
C VAL A 55 -9.69 -1.76 -4.61
N ILE A 56 -10.13 -3.04 -4.59
CA ILE A 56 -9.80 -4.02 -5.64
C ILE A 56 -10.24 -3.51 -7.00
N LYS A 57 -11.46 -2.97 -7.11
CA LYS A 57 -11.96 -2.38 -8.35
C LYS A 57 -11.07 -1.23 -8.81
N ARG A 58 -10.71 -0.30 -7.91
CA ARG A 58 -9.85 0.84 -8.26
C ARG A 58 -8.47 0.39 -8.74
N LEU A 59 -7.90 -0.64 -8.12
CA LEU A 59 -6.62 -1.22 -8.56
C LEU A 59 -6.73 -1.85 -9.95
N LYS A 60 -7.84 -2.56 -10.24
CA LYS A 60 -8.11 -3.11 -11.59
C LYS A 60 -8.24 -2.01 -12.64
N ASP A 61 -8.92 -0.91 -12.32
CA ASP A 61 -9.06 0.24 -13.21
C ASP A 61 -7.68 0.86 -13.51
N ILE A 62 -6.85 1.09 -12.48
CA ILE A 62 -5.48 1.60 -12.64
C ILE A 62 -4.63 0.66 -13.51
N ARG A 63 -4.71 -0.65 -13.26
CA ARG A 63 -4.00 -1.65 -14.07
C ARG A 63 -4.42 -1.56 -15.54
N GLN A 64 -5.71 -1.37 -15.82
CA GLN A 64 -6.20 -1.21 -17.19
C GLN A 64 -5.67 0.08 -17.83
N GLU A 65 -5.68 1.21 -17.11
CA GLU A 65 -5.12 2.47 -17.59
C GLU A 65 -3.62 2.32 -17.94
N LEU A 66 -2.85 1.55 -17.16
CA LEU A 66 -1.45 1.25 -17.46
C LEU A 66 -1.28 0.33 -18.68
N ALA A 67 -2.15 -0.65 -18.85
CA ALA A 67 -2.14 -1.51 -20.04
C ALA A 67 -2.42 -0.70 -21.32
N ASP A 68 -3.38 0.23 -21.27
CA ASP A 68 -3.67 1.13 -22.37
C ASP A 68 -2.47 2.06 -22.66
N ALA A 69 -1.81 2.57 -21.61
CA ALA A 69 -0.59 3.36 -21.75
C ALA A 69 0.57 2.56 -22.36
N GLN A 70 0.65 1.26 -22.09
CA GLN A 70 1.66 0.37 -22.66
C GLN A 70 1.45 0.19 -24.16
N GLU A 71 0.20 -0.04 -24.60
CA GLU A 71 -0.16 -0.13 -26.02
C GLU A 71 0.20 1.17 -26.76
N LEU A 72 -0.11 2.32 -26.16
CA LEU A 72 0.22 3.64 -26.72
C LEU A 72 1.73 3.91 -26.78
N ALA A 73 2.52 3.34 -25.87
CA ALA A 73 3.96 3.50 -25.81
C ALA A 73 4.72 2.56 -26.78
N GLU A 74 4.07 1.48 -27.25
CA GLU A 74 4.71 0.49 -28.11
C GLU A 74 5.33 1.04 -29.41
N PRO A 75 4.73 2.03 -30.11
CA PRO A 75 5.33 2.64 -31.29
C PRO A 75 6.63 3.41 -31.00
N LEU A 76 6.84 3.88 -29.77
CA LEU A 76 7.99 4.71 -29.40
C LEU A 76 9.32 3.94 -29.46
N ARG A 77 9.30 2.61 -29.32
CA ARG A 77 10.52 1.78 -29.40
C ARG A 77 11.02 1.51 -30.83
N ASN A 78 10.22 1.87 -31.84
CA ASN A 78 10.44 1.50 -33.25
C ASN A 78 10.51 2.71 -34.18
N ILE A 79 10.96 3.85 -33.69
CA ILE A 79 11.13 5.05 -34.50
C ILE A 79 12.29 4.82 -35.47
N GLN A 80 11.97 4.92 -36.76
CA GLN A 80 12.93 4.73 -37.84
C GLN A 80 13.94 5.89 -37.86
N LYS A 81 15.23 5.53 -37.82
CA LYS A 81 16.31 6.51 -37.97
C LYS A 81 16.30 7.08 -39.38
N LYS A 82 16.38 8.41 -39.48
CA LYS A 82 16.66 9.10 -40.75
C LYS A 82 18.17 9.29 -40.91
N SER A 83 18.61 9.57 -42.13
CA SER A 83 20.02 9.73 -42.48
C SER A 83 20.70 10.97 -41.90
N ASP A 84 19.92 11.95 -41.44
CA ASP A 84 20.45 13.14 -40.79
C ASP A 84 20.87 12.85 -39.34
N PRO A 85 22.10 13.23 -38.90
CA PRO A 85 22.63 12.89 -37.58
C PRO A 85 21.75 13.35 -36.40
N VAL A 86 21.13 14.53 -36.51
CA VAL A 86 20.28 15.09 -35.46
C VAL A 86 19.00 14.25 -35.34
N SER A 87 18.36 13.97 -36.47
CA SER A 87 17.17 13.11 -36.50
C SER A 87 17.45 11.67 -36.06
N SER A 88 18.64 11.12 -36.33
CA SER A 88 19.06 9.81 -35.84
C SER A 88 19.20 9.79 -34.32
N SER A 89 19.78 10.84 -33.73
CA SER A 89 19.96 10.93 -32.28
C SER A 89 18.62 11.04 -31.53
N TYR A 90 17.64 11.76 -32.10
CA TYR A 90 16.28 11.79 -31.55
C TYR A 90 15.59 10.43 -31.64
N ALA A 91 15.77 9.71 -32.76
CA ALA A 91 15.24 8.36 -32.89
C ALA A 91 15.86 7.40 -31.87
N ASP A 92 17.17 7.48 -31.63
CA ASP A 92 17.85 6.69 -30.59
C ASP A 92 17.30 6.99 -29.19
N THR A 93 17.21 8.27 -28.84
CA THR A 93 16.67 8.69 -27.52
C THR A 93 15.23 8.22 -27.33
N ALA A 94 14.40 8.34 -28.37
CA ALA A 94 13.01 7.92 -28.31
C ALA A 94 12.87 6.40 -28.22
N ASN A 95 13.70 5.64 -28.94
CA ASN A 95 13.71 4.18 -28.89
C ASN A 95 14.16 3.66 -27.52
N ASP A 96 15.26 4.20 -26.99
CA ASP A 96 15.79 3.83 -25.66
C ASP A 96 14.81 4.23 -24.55
N GLY A 97 14.26 5.45 -24.61
CA GLY A 97 13.26 5.94 -23.67
C GLY A 97 11.96 5.14 -23.73
N GLY A 98 11.49 4.82 -24.94
CA GLY A 98 10.32 3.99 -25.17
C GLY A 98 10.50 2.57 -24.64
N ALA A 99 11.68 1.96 -24.88
CA ALA A 99 12.00 0.64 -24.35
C ALA A 99 12.05 0.62 -22.80
N ALA A 100 12.68 1.63 -22.19
CA ALA A 100 12.74 1.77 -20.74
C ALA A 100 11.35 1.98 -20.12
N TYR A 101 10.53 2.83 -20.73
CA TYR A 101 9.17 3.09 -20.26
C TYR A 101 8.27 1.86 -20.39
N LEU A 102 8.36 1.11 -21.49
CA LEU A 102 7.63 -0.15 -21.66
C LEU A 102 8.05 -1.21 -20.63
N ALA A 103 9.35 -1.30 -20.31
CA ALA A 103 9.84 -2.20 -19.28
C ALA A 103 9.29 -1.82 -17.89
N PHE A 104 9.25 -0.52 -17.58
CA PHE A 104 8.61 -0.01 -16.37
C PHE A 104 7.13 -0.39 -16.31
N LEU A 105 6.35 -0.07 -17.35
CA LEU A 105 4.91 -0.39 -17.40
C LEU A 105 4.65 -1.90 -17.26
N THR A 106 5.45 -2.74 -17.91
CA THR A 106 5.34 -4.20 -17.79
C THR A 106 5.50 -4.66 -16.34
N LYS A 107 6.47 -4.08 -15.64
CA LYS A 107 6.74 -4.41 -14.24
C LYS A 107 5.61 -3.93 -13.32
N GLU A 108 5.16 -2.69 -13.48
CA GLU A 108 4.07 -2.12 -12.67
C GLU A 108 2.75 -2.87 -12.86
N ILE A 109 2.42 -3.27 -14.09
CA ILE A 109 1.23 -4.08 -14.39
C ILE A 109 1.33 -5.44 -13.68
N ALA A 110 2.50 -6.07 -13.67
CA ALA A 110 2.72 -7.33 -12.98
C ALA A 110 2.55 -7.17 -11.46
N GLU A 111 3.21 -6.17 -10.85
CA GLU A 111 3.11 -5.91 -9.41
C GLU A 111 1.67 -5.57 -8.98
N LEU A 112 0.94 -4.79 -9.78
CA LEU A 112 -0.48 -4.52 -9.52
C LEU A 112 -1.35 -5.76 -9.67
N THR A 113 -1.03 -6.65 -10.60
CA THR A 113 -1.76 -7.92 -10.76
C THR A 113 -1.57 -8.79 -9.52
N ASP A 114 -0.33 -8.96 -9.06
CA ASP A 114 -0.02 -9.70 -7.84
C ASP A 114 -0.72 -9.09 -6.61
N LEU A 115 -0.76 -7.76 -6.50
CA LEU A 115 -1.44 -7.07 -5.41
C LEU A 115 -2.96 -7.28 -5.43
N ILE A 116 -3.57 -7.24 -6.63
CA ILE A 116 -5.01 -7.51 -6.80
C ILE A 116 -5.33 -8.94 -6.38
N GLU A 117 -4.52 -9.92 -6.79
CA GLU A 117 -4.69 -11.33 -6.42
C GLU A 117 -4.60 -11.51 -4.90
N GLN A 118 -3.58 -10.95 -4.25
CA GLN A 118 -3.44 -10.99 -2.78
C GLN A 118 -4.63 -10.34 -2.07
N ALA A 119 -5.15 -9.22 -2.59
CA ALA A 119 -6.31 -8.55 -2.01
C ALA A 119 -7.59 -9.40 -2.13
N GLU A 120 -7.77 -10.09 -3.25
CA GLU A 120 -8.88 -11.03 -3.46
C GLU A 120 -8.77 -12.26 -2.55
N GLU A 121 -7.57 -12.80 -2.37
CA GLU A 121 -7.32 -13.92 -1.44
C GLU A 121 -7.62 -13.54 0.01
N MET A 122 -7.12 -12.39 0.48
CA MET A 122 -7.41 -11.89 1.83
C MET A 122 -8.91 -11.65 2.04
N LYS A 123 -9.61 -11.13 1.02
CA LYS A 123 -11.06 -10.97 1.07
C LYS A 123 -11.76 -12.32 1.25
N ALA A 124 -11.40 -13.31 0.43
CA ALA A 124 -11.99 -14.65 0.49
C ALA A 124 -11.70 -15.37 1.80
N GLU A 125 -10.51 -15.21 2.38
CA GLU A 125 -10.15 -15.77 3.69
C GLU A 125 -11.02 -15.15 4.80
N ARG A 126 -11.20 -13.83 4.76
CA ARG A 126 -12.05 -13.14 5.73
C ARG A 126 -13.51 -13.60 5.65
N GLU A 127 -14.06 -13.72 4.45
CA GLU A 127 -15.45 -14.19 4.26
C GLU A 127 -15.64 -15.61 4.83
N ARG A 128 -14.69 -16.52 4.57
CA ARG A 128 -14.72 -17.87 5.18
C ARG A 128 -14.65 -17.82 6.70
N HIS A 129 -13.80 -16.96 7.25
CA HIS A 129 -13.69 -16.80 8.71
C HIS A 129 -14.99 -16.27 9.32
N GLU A 130 -15.66 -15.32 8.66
CA GLU A 130 -16.96 -14.80 9.09
C GLU A 130 -18.04 -15.89 9.04
N ASP A 131 -18.06 -16.73 8.00
CA ASP A 131 -18.97 -17.89 7.88
C ASP A 131 -18.73 -18.95 8.98
N ASP A 132 -17.47 -19.29 9.24
CA ASP A 132 -17.09 -20.26 10.29
C ASP A 132 -17.49 -19.77 11.68
N VAL A 133 -17.32 -18.48 11.96
CA VAL A 133 -17.73 -17.86 13.23
C VAL A 133 -19.26 -17.86 13.35
N ALA A 134 -19.98 -17.52 12.29
CA ALA A 134 -21.44 -17.55 12.27
C ALA A 134 -21.99 -18.96 12.55
N ALA A 135 -21.46 -19.97 11.86
CA ALA A 135 -21.83 -21.37 12.06
C ALA A 135 -21.51 -21.87 13.49
N GLY A 136 -20.38 -21.45 14.05
CA GLY A 136 -19.99 -21.78 15.43
C GLY A 136 -20.92 -21.18 16.50
N LEU A 137 -21.48 -20.00 16.24
CA LEU A 137 -22.44 -19.34 17.14
C LEU A 137 -23.84 -19.98 17.06
N GLU A 138 -24.29 -20.38 15.87
CA GLU A 138 -25.57 -21.08 15.69
C GLU A 138 -25.58 -22.47 16.35
N GLY A 139 -24.44 -23.16 16.41
CA GLY A 139 -24.31 -24.45 17.09
C GLY A 139 -24.32 -24.38 18.63
N GLN A 140 -24.27 -23.18 19.22
CA GLN A 140 -24.28 -22.94 20.67
C GLN A 140 -25.61 -22.36 21.20
N ALA A 141 -26.54 -22.01 20.32
CA ALA A 141 -27.87 -21.48 20.64
C ALA A 141 -28.92 -22.60 20.73
#